data_AF-A0A2N1G9C9-F1
#
_entry.id   AF-A0A2N1G9C9-F1
#
_cell.length_a   1.000
_cell.length_b   1.000
_cell.length_c   1.000
_cell.angle_alpha   90.00
_cell.angle_beta   90.00
_cell.angle_gamma   90.00
#
_symmetry.space_group_name_H-M   'P 1'
#
loop_
_entity.id
_entity.type
_entity.pdbx_description
1 polymer ?
#
loop_
_entity_poly.entity_id
_entity_poly.type
_entity_poly.pdbx_seq_one_letter_code
_entity_poly.pdbx_strand_id
1 'polypeptide(L)' 'MRFVHLTLGVYIGIQTYQTQSILSGLLAGFLLYQVFTNSGCGGAYGCALPLKKKNNDTAEDVEYEEITTK' A
#
# COMPACT_ATOMS: atom_id res chain seq x y z
N MET A 1 3.61 -6.93 -5.12
CA MET A 1 4.34 -7.87 -4.24
C MET A 1 3.51 -9.11 -3.90
N ARG A 2 2.90 -9.78 -4.90
CA ARG A 2 2.01 -10.92 -4.67
C ARG A 2 2.77 -12.14 -4.11
N PHE A 3 3.98 -12.36 -4.60
CA PHE A 3 4.89 -13.39 -4.10
C PHE A 3 5.33 -13.13 -2.65
N VAL A 4 5.54 -11.87 -2.25
CA VAL A 4 5.92 -11.54 -0.86
C VAL A 4 4.78 -11.91 0.11
N HIS A 5 3.54 -11.59 -0.24
CA HIS A 5 2.37 -11.97 0.57
C HIS A 5 2.20 -13.49 0.61
N LEU A 6 2.49 -14.20 -0.49
CA LEU A 6 2.46 -15.66 -0.56
C LEU A 6 3.54 -16.27 0.34
N THR A 7 4.80 -15.85 0.22
CA THR A 7 5.90 -16.40 1.01
C THR A 7 5.72 -16.09 2.50
N LEU A 8 5.31 -14.86 2.82
CA LEU A 8 5.07 -14.43 4.20
C LEU A 8 3.86 -15.13 4.81
N GLY A 9 2.75 -15.23 4.06
CA GLY A 9 1.54 -15.92 4.50
C GLY A 9 1.79 -17.41 4.79
N VAL A 10 2.54 -18.10 3.92
CA VAL A 10 2.93 -19.50 4.15
C VAL A 10 3.83 -19.64 5.38
N TYR A 11 4.83 -18.76 5.52
CA TYR A 11 5.73 -18.78 6.68
C TYR A 11 5.00 -18.58 8.01
N ILE A 12 4.13 -17.57 8.10
CA ILE A 12 3.33 -17.30 9.29
C ILE A 12 2.32 -18.43 9.52
N GLY A 13 1.78 -19.02 8.45
CA GLY A 13 0.92 -20.21 8.53
C GLY A 13 1.63 -21.37 9.22
N ILE A 14 2.85 -21.69 8.82
CA ILE A 14 3.68 -22.74 9.46
C ILE A 14 3.97 -22.38 10.92
N GLN A 15 4.28 -21.11 11.21
CA GLN A 15 4.58 -20.65 12.56
C GLN A 15 3.34 -20.70 13.48
N THR A 16 2.14 -20.48 12.94
CA THR A 16 0.87 -20.58 13.66
C THR A 16 0.63 -21.98 14.22
N TYR A 17 1.03 -23.03 13.50
CA TYR A 17 0.94 -24.40 14.00
C TYR A 17 1.83 -24.62 15.23
N GLN A 18 2.99 -23.97 15.29
CA GLN A 18 3.93 -24.10 16.40
C GLN A 18 3.53 -23.24 17.61
N THR A 19 3.02 -22.03 17.38
CA THR A 19 2.67 -21.08 18.45
C THR A 19 1.21 -21.15 18.88
N GLN A 20 0.38 -21.96 18.19
CA GLN A 20 -1.08 -22.04 18.35
C GLN A 20 -1.79 -20.69 18.47
N SER A 21 -1.22 -19.66 17.85
CA SER A 21 -1.69 -18.28 17.97
C SER A 21 -2.76 -18.00 16.92
N ILE A 22 -4.02 -17.96 17.37
CA ILE A 22 -5.20 -17.69 16.51
C ILE A 22 -5.02 -16.41 15.70
N LEU A 23 -4.45 -15.36 16.31
CA LEU A 23 -4.20 -14.08 15.65
C LEU A 23 -3.25 -14.21 14.45
N SER A 24 -2.18 -15.00 14.61
CA SER A 24 -1.21 -15.30 13.56
C SER A 24 -1.86 -16.09 12.42
N GLY A 25 -2.74 -17.03 12.74
CA GLY A 25 -3.51 -17.79 11.76
C GLY A 25 -4.46 -16.91 10.94
N LEU A 26 -5.16 -15.99 11.61
CA LEU A 26 -6.01 -14.99 10.94
C LEU A 26 -5.19 -14.10 10.00
N LEU A 27 -4.02 -13.64 10.45
CA LEU A 27 -3.14 -12.80 9.64
C LEU A 27 -2.60 -13.57 8.42
N ALA A 28 -2.17 -14.81 8.60
CA ALA A 28 -1.75 -15.68 7.51
C ALA A 28 -2.88 -15.91 6.49
N GLY A 29 -4.08 -16.22 6.97
CA GLY A 29 -5.27 -16.37 6.12
C GLY A 29 -5.59 -15.10 5.33
N PHE A 30 -5.52 -13.93 5.97
CA PHE A 30 -5.75 -12.65 5.31
C PHE A 30 -4.71 -12.33 4.24
N LEU A 31 -3.43 -12.63 4.49
CA LEU A 31 -2.36 -12.45 3.50
C LEU A 31 -2.53 -13.39 2.31
N LEU A 32 -2.89 -14.66 2.54
CA LEU A 32 -3.14 -15.64 1.49
C LEU A 32 -4.42 -15.35 0.70
N TYR A 33 -5.45 -14.81 1.35
CA TYR A 33 -6.69 -14.39 0.70
C TYR A 33 -6.43 -13.27 -0.31
N GLN A 34 -5.63 -12.26 0.06
CA GLN A 34 -5.21 -11.17 -0.85
C GLN A 34 -4.45 -11.70 -2.09
N VAL A 35 -3.69 -12.79 -1.93
CA VAL A 35 -3.01 -13.47 -3.04
C VAL A 35 -4.02 -14.14 -3.97
N PHE A 36 -5.11 -14.69 -3.45
CA PHE A 36 -6.15 -15.34 -4.24
C PHE A 36 -7.01 -14.33 -5.01
N THR A 37 -7.51 -13.29 -4.33
CA THR A 37 -8.35 -12.26 -4.94
C THR A 37 -7.58 -11.30 -5.83
N ASN A 38 -6.25 -11.40 -5.84
CA ASN A 38 -5.35 -10.52 -6.59
C ASN A 38 -5.58 -9.03 -6.25
N SER A 39 -6.16 -8.76 -5.09
CA SER A 39 -6.56 -7.45 -4.58
C SER A 39 -5.94 -7.26 -3.20
N GLY A 40 -5.30 -6.11 -2.96
CA GLY A 40 -4.60 -5.87 -1.71
C GLY A 40 -3.78 -4.58 -1.65
N CYS A 41 -3.44 -4.20 -0.42
CA CYS A 41 -2.80 -2.96 0.00
C CYS A 41 -1.25 -3.01 -0.13
N GLY A 42 -0.70 -3.78 -1.08
CA GLY A 42 0.72 -4.14 -1.10
C GLY A 42 1.31 -4.36 -2.49
N GLY A 43 0.81 -3.64 -3.49
CA GLY A 43 1.30 -3.64 -4.87
C GLY A 43 1.92 -2.29 -5.25
N ALA A 44 2.55 -2.22 -6.42
CA ALA A 44 3.08 -0.96 -6.99
C ALA A 44 2.01 0.15 -7.15
N TYR A 45 0.72 -0.20 -7.00
CA TYR A 45 -0.43 0.70 -7.08
C TYR A 45 -1.44 0.49 -5.92
N GLY A 46 -1.09 -0.25 -4.87
CA GLY A 46 -2.00 -0.57 -3.75
C GLY A 46 -1.56 0.11 -2.46
N CYS A 47 -2.47 0.86 -1.82
CA CYS A 47 -2.21 1.76 -0.67
C CYS A 47 -0.99 2.67 -0.82
N ALA A 48 -0.60 2.97 -2.06
CA ALA A 48 0.25 4.10 -2.29
C ALA A 48 -0.53 5.34 -1.86
N LEU A 49 -0.11 5.98 -0.78
CA LEU A 49 -0.30 7.43 -0.63
C LEU A 49 0.04 8.03 -1.99
N PRO A 50 -0.79 8.91 -2.57
CA PRO A 50 -0.52 9.46 -3.89
C PRO A 50 0.88 10.08 -3.85
N LEU A 51 1.87 9.38 -4.40
CA LEU A 51 3.20 9.94 -4.57
C LEU A 51 2.99 11.08 -5.54
N LYS A 52 3.16 12.31 -5.06
CA LYS A 52 3.04 13.53 -5.86
C LYS A 52 3.82 13.28 -7.15
N LYS A 53 3.11 13.09 -8.26
CA LYS A 53 3.74 12.97 -9.58
C LYS A 53 4.64 14.19 -9.68
N LYS A 54 5.94 14.00 -9.89
CA LYS A 54 6.79 15.09 -10.40
C LYS A 54 6.29 15.39 -11.80
N ASN A 55 5.23 16.19 -11.88
CA ASN A 55 4.94 16.95 -13.08
C ASN A 55 6.16 17.88 -13.23
N ASN A 56 7.00 17.61 -14.21
CA ASN A 56 7.82 18.65 -14.84
C ASN A 56 6.90 19.52 -15.71
N ASP A 57 5.79 19.97 -15.13
CA ASP A 57 4.96 20.98 -15.75
C ASP A 57 5.42 22.27 -15.11
N THR A 58 6.20 23.02 -15.88
CA THR A 58 6.67 24.36 -15.53
C THR A 58 5.48 25.11 -14.96
N ALA A 59 5.51 25.40 -13.66
CA ALA A 59 4.53 26.30 -13.07
C ALA A 59 4.68 27.62 -13.83
N GLU A 60 3.71 27.94 -14.67
CA GLU A 60 3.61 29.26 -15.27
C GLU A 60 3.50 30.23 -14.10
N ASP A 61 4.51 31.09 -13.97
CA ASP A 61 4.57 32.13 -12.95
C ASP A 61 3.41 33.09 -13.24
N VAL A 62 2.31 32.90 -12.51
CA VAL A 62 1.15 33.78 -12.64
C VAL A 62 1.49 35.05 -11.88
N GLU A 63 1.83 36.10 -12.62
CA GLU A 63 2.09 37.42 -12.06
C GLU A 63 0.78 38.00 -11.51
N TYR A 64 0.73 38.25 -10.19
CA TYR A 64 -0.43 38.85 -9.53
C TYR A 64 -0.15 40.33 -9.27
N GLU A 65 -1.03 41.22 -9.74
CA GLU A 65 -1.02 42.62 -9.31
C GLU A 65 -1.82 42.77 -8.00
N GLU A 66 -1.16 43.26 -6.96
CA GLU A 66 -1.77 43.52 -5.66
C GLU A 66 -2.68 44.77 -5.72
N ILE A 67 -3.99 44.56 -5.66
CA ILE A 67 -4.96 45.65 -5.65
C ILE A 67 -5.02 46.28 -4.27
N THR A 68 -4.27 47.36 -4.04
CA THR A 68 -4.38 48.17 -2.81
C THR A 68 -5.64 49.04 -2.90
N THR A 69 -6.72 48.63 -2.23
CA THR A 69 -7.90 49.48 -2.06
C THR A 69 -7.65 50.45 -0.90
N LYS A 70 -7.80 51.75 -1.18
CA LYS A 70 -7.61 52.85 -0.23
C LYS A 70 -8.86 53.10 0.62
#